data_AF-A0A9E2VML4-F1
#
_entry.id   AF-A0A9E2VML4-F1
#
_cell.length_a   1.000
_cell.length_b   1.000
_cell.length_c   1.000
_cell.angle_alpha   90.00
_cell.angle_beta   90.00
_cell.angle_gamma   90.00
#
_symmetry.space_group_name_H-M   'P 1'
#
loop_
_entity.id
_entity.type
_entity.pdbx_description
1 polymer ?
#
loop_
_entity_poly.entity_id
_entity_poly.type
_entity_poly.pdbx_seq_one_letter_code
_entity_poly.pdbx_strand_id
1 'polypeptide(L)'
;MWSTPPGCKPPELRISREHPLIILYGPGSGERTVACWAHLPADLRPYCAVTMDPPALDLHERLAGWRRMLGVVQPHHIPVILQVAGDEAEWTTPLWAVEALLKEYPCIKAIQVVEWRCGYYTRFGGDLDLAIPANLRYLADVLKLCGRYGKHLSLQVQTDLAHLGCDQLSGPFRELLRTYHEYFLPQNECIPPSYYLAQTAAWGLWLAGDCDHWGMEPQWWWWTKGESYFIRPGVFGVEADLATDEDRYARFYRAFIVEGALMGATVFSIEPPQD
;
A
#
# COMPACT_ATOMS: atom_id res chain seq x y z
N MET A 1 13.22 17.57 -14.63
CA MET A 1 12.67 17.94 -13.32
C MET A 1 11.20 18.25 -13.57
N TRP A 2 10.33 17.29 -13.30
CA TRP A 2 8.90 17.47 -13.46
C TRP A 2 8.43 18.36 -12.30
N SER A 3 7.65 19.39 -12.60
CA SER A 3 7.07 20.26 -11.58
C SER A 3 5.84 19.58 -10.99
N THR A 4 5.64 19.71 -9.68
CA THR A 4 4.41 19.31 -8.99
C THR A 4 3.17 19.72 -9.79
N PRO A 5 2.19 18.82 -10.04
CA PRO A 5 1.04 19.13 -10.89
C PRO A 5 0.24 20.33 -10.38
N PRO A 6 -0.40 21.11 -11.26
CA PRO A 6 -1.22 22.25 -10.85
C PRO A 6 -2.28 21.87 -9.80
N GLY A 7 -2.36 22.64 -8.72
CA GLY A 7 -3.31 22.38 -7.63
C GLY A 7 -2.88 21.29 -6.65
N CYS A 8 -1.70 20.68 -6.84
CA CYS A 8 -1.11 19.73 -5.89
C CYS A 8 -0.16 20.43 -4.91
N LYS A 9 0.00 19.83 -3.73
CA LYS A 9 0.98 20.23 -2.71
C LYS A 9 2.17 19.27 -2.75
N PRO A 10 3.40 19.70 -2.45
CA PRO A 10 4.54 18.78 -2.35
C PRO A 10 4.24 17.61 -1.41
N PRO A 11 4.73 16.40 -1.70
CA PRO A 11 4.55 15.26 -0.80
C PRO A 11 5.11 15.54 0.60
N GLU A 12 4.34 15.20 1.65
CA GLU A 12 4.72 15.46 3.04
C GLU A 12 5.75 14.46 3.58
N LEU A 13 5.72 13.22 3.09
CA LEU A 13 6.75 12.22 3.40
C LEU A 13 7.93 12.44 2.45
N ARG A 14 9.13 12.56 3.02
CA ARG A 14 10.36 12.54 2.25
C ARG A 14 10.79 11.09 2.09
N ILE A 15 10.79 10.59 0.86
CA ILE A 15 11.22 9.23 0.55
C ILE A 15 12.47 9.32 -0.33
N SER A 16 13.51 8.57 0.02
CA SER A 16 14.70 8.40 -0.81
C SER A 16 15.42 7.12 -0.41
N ARG A 17 16.53 6.82 -1.09
CA ARG A 17 17.40 5.70 -0.70
C ARG A 17 18.00 5.90 0.71
N GLU A 18 18.32 7.13 1.06
CA GLU A 18 18.86 7.53 2.37
C GLU A 18 17.76 7.82 3.40
N HIS A 19 16.51 7.93 2.95
CA HIS A 19 15.34 8.13 3.78
C HIS A 19 14.21 7.21 3.35
N PRO A 20 14.35 5.88 3.53
CA PRO A 20 13.31 4.94 3.14
C PRO A 20 12.06 5.11 4.02
N LEU A 21 10.92 4.69 3.50
CA LEU A 21 9.66 4.59 4.26
C LEU A 21 9.44 3.15 4.70
N ILE A 22 9.28 2.95 6.01
CA ILE A 22 8.89 1.68 6.63
C ILE A 22 7.44 1.84 7.10
N ILE A 23 6.55 1.05 6.51
CA ILE A 23 5.14 0.99 6.85
C ILE A 23 4.96 -0.19 7.81
N LEU A 24 4.55 0.10 9.04
CA LEU A 24 4.31 -0.89 10.09
C LEU A 24 2.80 -1.11 10.19
N TYR A 25 2.34 -2.36 10.08
CA TYR A 25 0.92 -2.61 10.27
C TYR A 25 0.47 -2.30 11.71
N GLY A 26 -0.66 -1.61 11.83
CA GLY A 26 -1.16 -1.15 13.12
C GLY A 26 -1.74 -2.29 13.98
N PRO A 27 -1.59 -2.23 15.32
CA PRO A 27 -2.11 -3.26 16.25
C PRO A 27 -3.65 -3.18 16.48
N GLY A 28 -4.40 -2.59 15.56
CA GLY A 28 -5.87 -2.52 15.56
C GLY A 28 -6.55 -1.53 16.53
N SER A 29 -5.79 -0.74 17.31
CA SER A 29 -6.36 0.31 18.18
C SER A 29 -5.38 1.45 18.41
N GLY A 30 -5.90 2.67 18.64
CA GLY A 30 -5.06 3.86 18.84
C GLY A 30 -4.15 3.76 20.06
N GLU A 31 -4.65 3.23 21.18
CA GLU A 31 -3.90 3.07 22.43
C GLU A 31 -2.73 2.10 22.26
N ARG A 32 -2.97 0.95 21.60
CA ARG A 32 -1.90 -0.01 21.30
C ARG A 32 -0.91 0.57 20.30
N THR A 33 -1.36 1.33 19.31
CA THR A 33 -0.46 2.04 18.38
C THR A 33 0.48 2.97 19.11
N VAL A 34 -0.01 3.78 20.05
CA VAL A 34 0.82 4.68 20.87
C VAL A 34 1.82 3.88 21.72
N ALA A 35 1.37 2.79 22.36
CA ALA A 35 2.23 1.93 23.16
C ALA A 35 3.35 1.31 22.32
N CYS A 36 3.04 0.70 21.17
CA CYS A 36 4.04 0.12 20.27
C CYS A 36 4.99 1.17 19.71
N TRP A 37 4.49 2.34 19.31
CA TRP A 37 5.32 3.45 18.81
C TRP A 37 6.35 3.92 19.83
N ALA A 38 5.98 3.93 21.12
CA ALA A 38 6.90 4.29 22.20
C ALA A 38 8.07 3.30 22.36
N HIS A 39 7.90 2.04 21.92
CA HIS A 39 8.94 1.01 21.91
C HIS A 39 9.84 1.05 20.67
N LEU A 40 9.42 1.68 19.57
CA LEU A 40 10.22 1.79 18.37
C LEU A 40 11.51 2.59 18.64
N PRO A 41 12.70 2.12 18.22
CA PRO A 41 13.95 2.86 18.37
C PRO A 41 13.86 4.28 17.80
N ALA A 42 14.38 5.26 18.54
CA ALA A 42 14.22 6.68 18.20
C ALA A 42 14.86 7.06 16.86
N ASP A 43 15.90 6.34 16.46
CA ASP A 43 16.60 6.47 15.18
C ASP A 43 15.81 5.86 14.01
N LEU A 44 14.93 4.89 14.25
CA LEU A 44 14.07 4.31 13.21
C LEU A 44 12.77 5.11 12.99
N ARG A 45 12.20 5.72 14.04
CA ARG A 45 10.94 6.50 13.97
C ARG A 45 10.83 7.48 12.79
N PRO A 46 11.87 8.25 12.41
CA PRO A 46 11.79 9.18 11.28
C PRO A 46 11.51 8.53 9.92
N TYR A 47 11.74 7.22 9.82
CA TYR A 47 11.53 6.41 8.62
C TYR A 47 10.21 5.63 8.68
N CYS A 48 9.50 5.64 9.81
CA CYS A 48 8.34 4.78 10.02
C CYS A 48 7.00 5.52 9.92
N ALA A 49 5.98 4.82 9.44
CA ALA A 49 4.57 5.18 9.55
C ALA A 49 3.74 3.95 9.91
N VAL A 50 2.57 4.15 10.53
CA VAL A 50 1.72 3.05 11.01
C VAL A 50 0.44 2.98 10.19
N THR A 51 0.06 1.78 9.73
CA THR A 51 -1.23 1.60 9.04
C THR A 51 -2.40 1.71 10.01
N MET A 52 -3.55 2.12 9.50
CA MET A 52 -4.82 2.04 10.20
C MET A 52 -5.88 1.44 9.28
N ASP A 53 -6.23 0.20 9.58
CA ASP A 53 -7.21 -0.59 8.85
C ASP A 53 -8.64 -0.06 9.13
N PRO A 54 -9.60 -0.30 8.23
CA PRO A 54 -11.01 0.01 8.48
C PRO A 54 -11.55 -0.79 9.68
N PRO A 55 -12.05 -0.15 10.75
CA PRO A 55 -12.49 -0.87 11.95
C PRO A 55 -13.87 -1.53 11.80
N ALA A 56 -14.61 -1.24 10.73
CA ALA A 56 -15.95 -1.76 10.47
C ALA A 56 -16.31 -1.71 8.98
N LEU A 57 -17.22 -2.59 8.57
CA LEU A 57 -17.81 -2.61 7.23
C LEU A 57 -18.78 -1.44 7.03
N ASP A 58 -19.67 -1.16 7.99
CA ASP A 58 -20.59 -0.02 7.90
C ASP A 58 -19.81 1.31 7.86
N LEU A 59 -20.16 2.19 6.93
CA LEU A 59 -19.42 3.43 6.71
C LEU A 59 -19.50 4.37 7.94
N HIS A 60 -20.64 4.47 8.60
CA HIS A 60 -20.78 5.35 9.75
C HIS A 60 -19.94 4.85 10.93
N GLU A 61 -20.00 3.54 11.21
CA GLU A 61 -19.16 2.90 12.24
C GLU A 61 -17.67 2.97 11.90
N ARG A 62 -17.29 2.78 10.63
CA ARG A 62 -15.92 2.89 10.13
C ARG A 62 -15.34 4.27 10.40
N LEU A 63 -16.06 5.32 10.00
CA LEU A 63 -15.64 6.71 10.21
C LEU A 63 -15.56 7.04 11.71
N ALA A 64 -16.52 6.59 12.51
CA ALA A 64 -16.50 6.79 13.96
C ALA A 64 -15.30 6.07 14.60
N GLY A 65 -14.98 4.85 14.15
CA GLY A 65 -13.83 4.09 14.61
C GLY A 65 -12.51 4.73 14.26
N TRP A 66 -12.32 5.17 13.00
CA TRP A 66 -11.12 5.91 12.62
C TRP A 66 -10.97 7.21 13.40
N ARG A 67 -12.02 8.01 13.59
CA ARG A 67 -11.94 9.22 14.40
C ARG A 67 -11.49 8.95 15.83
N ARG A 68 -11.97 7.87 16.45
CA ARG A 68 -11.50 7.45 17.79
C ARG A 68 -10.01 7.13 17.75
N MET A 69 -9.56 6.28 16.83
CA MET A 69 -8.15 5.89 16.74
C MET A 69 -7.24 7.07 16.39
N LEU A 70 -7.59 7.86 15.38
CA LEU A 70 -6.85 9.05 14.94
C LEU A 70 -6.80 10.13 16.02
N GLY A 71 -7.89 10.34 16.76
CA GLY A 71 -7.94 11.24 17.90
C GLY A 71 -6.98 10.86 19.02
N VAL A 72 -6.74 9.56 19.21
CA VAL A 72 -5.74 9.05 20.17
C VAL A 72 -4.32 9.19 19.64
N VAL A 73 -4.03 8.86 18.38
CA VAL A 73 -2.64 8.83 17.88
C VAL A 73 -2.08 10.20 17.48
N GLN A 74 -2.93 11.11 17.00
CA GLN A 74 -2.48 12.41 16.48
C GLN A 74 -1.72 13.27 17.51
N PRO A 75 -2.15 13.38 18.78
CA PRO A 75 -1.40 14.11 19.81
C PRO A 75 0.03 13.60 20.04
N HIS A 76 0.32 12.35 19.67
CA HIS A 76 1.64 11.74 19.76
C HIS A 76 2.49 11.93 18.51
N HIS A 77 2.01 12.68 17.51
CA HIS A 77 2.70 12.95 16.25
C HIS A 77 3.08 11.68 15.48
N ILE A 78 2.28 10.62 15.61
CA ILE A 78 2.51 9.35 14.91
C ILE A 78 2.02 9.50 13.47
N PRO A 79 2.88 9.33 12.45
CA PRO A 79 2.46 9.35 11.06
C PRO A 79 1.63 8.11 10.71
N VAL A 80 0.47 8.34 10.10
CA VAL A 80 -0.51 7.29 9.79
C VAL A 80 -0.63 7.07 8.28
N ILE A 81 -0.77 5.82 7.88
CA ILE A 81 -1.20 5.41 6.55
C ILE A 81 -2.62 4.85 6.68
N LEU A 82 -3.60 5.53 6.11
CA LEU A 82 -5.00 5.14 6.27
C LEU A 82 -5.41 4.20 5.13
N GLN A 83 -5.76 2.96 5.43
CA GLN A 83 -6.30 2.03 4.44
C GLN A 83 -7.75 2.38 4.12
N VAL A 84 -8.06 2.73 2.88
CA VAL A 84 -9.40 3.21 2.50
C VAL A 84 -10.17 2.23 1.62
N ALA A 85 -9.51 1.20 1.11
CA ALA A 85 -10.10 0.19 0.26
C ALA A 85 -9.33 -1.14 0.37
N GLY A 86 -10.03 -2.24 0.12
CA GLY A 86 -9.52 -3.62 0.22
C GLY A 86 -9.99 -4.51 -0.94
N ASP A 87 -9.99 -5.82 -0.72
CA ASP A 87 -10.36 -6.86 -1.68
C ASP A 87 -11.82 -6.82 -2.15
N GLU A 88 -12.72 -6.38 -1.27
CA GLU A 88 -14.17 -6.29 -1.53
C GLU A 88 -14.66 -4.83 -1.66
N ALA A 89 -15.71 -4.64 -2.46
CA ALA A 89 -16.27 -3.33 -2.75
C ALA A 89 -16.80 -2.64 -1.47
N GLU A 90 -17.31 -3.43 -0.53
CA GLU A 90 -17.81 -3.03 0.77
C GLU A 90 -16.74 -2.33 1.60
N TRP A 91 -15.46 -2.70 1.45
CA TRP A 91 -14.34 -2.05 2.12
C TRP A 91 -13.93 -0.72 1.48
N THR A 92 -14.49 -0.35 0.32
CA THR A 92 -14.14 0.90 -0.36
C THR A 92 -14.79 2.11 0.32
N THR A 93 -13.98 3.08 0.72
CA THR A 93 -14.44 4.30 1.40
C THR A 93 -14.70 5.41 0.37
N PRO A 94 -15.87 6.06 0.37
CA PRO A 94 -16.15 7.16 -0.55
C PRO A 94 -15.15 8.32 -0.43
N LEU A 95 -14.76 8.91 -1.55
CA LEU A 95 -13.74 9.98 -1.60
C LEU A 95 -14.04 11.18 -0.71
N TRP A 96 -15.32 11.58 -0.60
CA TRP A 96 -15.71 12.70 0.27
C TRP A 96 -15.38 12.43 1.74
N ALA A 97 -15.47 11.16 2.15
CA ALA A 97 -15.21 10.74 3.53
C ALA A 97 -13.69 10.66 3.79
N VAL A 98 -12.92 10.15 2.81
CA VAL A 98 -11.45 10.20 2.84
C VAL A 98 -10.97 11.64 2.94
N GLU A 99 -11.50 12.54 2.11
CA GLU A 99 -11.14 13.95 2.12
C GLU A 99 -11.51 14.64 3.45
N ALA A 100 -12.63 14.27 4.08
CA ALA A 100 -13.00 14.79 5.39
C ALA A 100 -11.98 14.38 6.47
N LEU A 101 -11.54 13.12 6.47
CA LEU A 101 -10.51 12.64 7.41
C LEU A 101 -9.16 13.32 7.18
N LEU A 102 -8.76 13.52 5.92
CA LEU A 102 -7.51 14.24 5.59
C LEU A 102 -7.52 15.70 6.07
N LYS A 103 -8.69 16.36 6.09
CA LYS A 103 -8.85 17.72 6.64
C LYS A 103 -8.79 17.72 8.17
N GLU A 104 -9.36 16.71 8.80
CA GLU A 104 -9.51 16.61 10.26
C GLU A 104 -8.22 16.12 10.95
N TYR A 105 -7.45 15.24 10.30
CA TYR A 105 -6.29 14.57 10.89
C TYR A 105 -5.02 14.71 10.04
N PRO A 106 -4.24 15.79 10.24
CA PRO A 106 -2.92 15.97 9.59
C PRO A 106 -1.90 14.86 9.86
N CYS A 107 -2.10 14.02 10.88
CA CYS A 107 -1.25 12.84 11.12
C CYS A 107 -1.33 11.80 10.00
N ILE A 108 -2.41 11.79 9.19
CA ILE A 108 -2.50 10.94 8.00
C ILE A 108 -1.51 11.46 6.95
N LYS A 109 -0.54 10.63 6.56
CA LYS A 109 0.55 10.95 5.62
C LYS A 109 0.42 10.25 4.27
N ALA A 110 -0.27 9.13 4.24
CA ALA A 110 -0.60 8.42 3.02
C ALA A 110 -1.98 7.75 3.13
N ILE A 111 -2.55 7.46 1.97
CA ILE A 111 -3.73 6.63 1.79
C ILE A 111 -3.26 5.29 1.23
N GLN A 112 -3.79 4.18 1.74
CA GLN A 112 -3.45 2.85 1.27
C GLN A 112 -4.67 2.17 0.65
N VAL A 113 -4.40 1.43 -0.42
CA VAL A 113 -5.33 0.51 -1.04
C VAL A 113 -4.66 -0.86 -1.12
N VAL A 114 -5.31 -1.87 -0.57
CA VAL A 114 -4.79 -3.23 -0.42
C VAL A 114 -5.60 -4.22 -1.25
N GLU A 115 -4.99 -5.33 -1.64
CA GLU A 115 -5.66 -6.49 -2.28
C GLU A 115 -6.60 -6.13 -3.44
N TRP A 116 -6.30 -5.05 -4.15
CA TRP A 116 -7.25 -4.41 -5.06
C TRP A 116 -7.41 -5.20 -6.35
N ARG A 117 -8.64 -5.66 -6.61
CA ARG A 117 -8.94 -6.50 -7.78
C ARG A 117 -9.37 -5.69 -8.98
N CYS A 118 -8.70 -5.87 -10.11
CA CYS A 118 -9.03 -5.17 -11.36
C CYS A 118 -8.74 -6.01 -12.62
N GLY A 119 -9.27 -7.23 -12.70
CA GLY A 119 -8.97 -8.14 -13.83
C GLY A 119 -9.66 -7.86 -15.18
N TYR A 120 -10.60 -6.92 -15.26
CA TYR A 120 -11.47 -6.78 -16.45
C TYR A 120 -11.32 -5.44 -17.16
N TYR A 121 -10.73 -5.49 -18.36
CA TYR A 121 -10.65 -4.36 -19.28
C TYR A 121 -11.50 -4.61 -20.51
N THR A 122 -12.07 -3.55 -21.06
CA THR A 122 -13.00 -3.66 -22.17
C THR A 122 -12.91 -2.42 -23.04
N ARG A 123 -12.98 -2.59 -24.37
CA ARG A 123 -13.09 -1.48 -25.34
C ARG A 123 -14.52 -0.93 -25.44
N PHE A 124 -15.35 -1.16 -24.43
CA PHE A 124 -16.73 -0.71 -24.41
C PHE A 124 -16.78 0.82 -24.58
N GLY A 125 -17.54 1.27 -25.57
CA GLY A 125 -17.61 2.69 -25.94
C GLY A 125 -16.54 3.17 -26.92
N GLY A 126 -15.58 2.33 -27.33
CA GLY A 126 -14.57 2.62 -28.37
C GLY A 126 -13.45 3.58 -27.96
N ASP A 127 -13.69 4.43 -26.97
CA ASP A 127 -12.73 5.39 -26.40
C ASP A 127 -11.95 4.76 -25.22
N LEU A 128 -10.65 5.04 -25.13
CA LEU A 128 -9.80 4.58 -24.03
C LEU A 128 -10.23 5.15 -22.68
N ASP A 129 -10.81 6.36 -22.65
CA ASP A 129 -11.29 6.96 -21.40
C ASP A 129 -12.51 6.21 -20.84
N LEU A 130 -13.33 5.64 -21.72
CA LEU A 130 -14.47 4.80 -21.34
C LEU A 130 -14.06 3.37 -20.99
N ALA A 131 -12.87 2.94 -21.46
CA ALA A 131 -12.31 1.61 -21.20
C ALA A 131 -11.74 1.44 -19.78
N ILE A 132 -11.55 2.53 -19.02
CA ILE A 132 -11.03 2.48 -17.65
C ILE A 132 -12.09 1.84 -16.72
N PRO A 133 -11.78 0.71 -16.05
CA PRO A 133 -12.68 0.08 -15.08
C PRO A 133 -13.00 1.01 -13.91
N ALA A 134 -14.17 0.86 -13.30
CA ALA A 134 -14.59 1.70 -12.16
C ALA A 134 -13.55 1.69 -11.02
N ASN A 135 -12.93 0.54 -10.79
CA ASN A 135 -11.89 0.35 -9.79
C ASN A 135 -10.66 1.24 -10.05
N LEU A 136 -10.21 1.35 -11.30
CA LEU A 136 -9.10 2.25 -11.64
C LEU A 136 -9.51 3.73 -11.62
N ARG A 137 -10.78 4.05 -11.93
CA ARG A 137 -11.28 5.43 -11.78
C ARG A 137 -11.24 5.87 -10.31
N TYR A 138 -11.62 4.98 -9.39
CA TYR A 138 -11.48 5.24 -7.97
C TYR A 138 -10.01 5.47 -7.57
N LEU A 139 -9.09 4.59 -7.97
CA LEU A 139 -7.65 4.79 -7.72
C LEU A 139 -7.13 6.10 -8.30
N ALA A 140 -7.55 6.47 -9.51
CA ALA A 140 -7.20 7.73 -10.15
C ALA A 140 -7.63 8.94 -9.32
N ASP A 141 -8.85 8.91 -8.77
CA ASP A 141 -9.37 10.01 -8.00
C ASP A 141 -8.78 10.05 -6.57
N VAL A 142 -8.44 8.90 -5.98
CA VAL A 142 -7.65 8.84 -4.75
C VAL A 142 -6.25 9.43 -4.98
N LEU A 143 -5.57 9.12 -6.09
CA LEU A 143 -4.25 9.65 -6.42
C LEU A 143 -4.28 11.18 -6.58
N LYS A 144 -5.29 11.71 -7.29
CA LYS A 144 -5.50 13.17 -7.40
C LYS A 144 -5.78 13.81 -6.04
N LEU A 145 -6.59 13.16 -5.20
CA LEU A 145 -6.85 13.61 -3.83
C LEU A 145 -5.55 13.65 -3.03
N CYS A 146 -4.72 12.62 -3.11
CA CYS A 146 -3.40 12.57 -2.48
C CYS A 146 -2.53 13.76 -2.92
N GLY A 147 -2.44 14.03 -4.22
CA GLY A 147 -1.74 15.20 -4.76
C GLY A 147 -2.24 16.54 -4.19
N ARG A 148 -3.56 16.77 -4.14
CA ARG A 148 -4.16 17.99 -3.56
C ARG A 148 -3.78 18.23 -2.09
N TYR A 149 -3.55 17.16 -1.34
CA TYR A 149 -3.24 17.22 0.09
C TYR A 149 -1.76 16.94 0.42
N GLY A 150 -0.90 16.71 -0.58
CA GLY A 150 0.50 16.38 -0.36
C GLY A 150 0.71 15.01 0.29
N LYS A 151 -0.21 14.07 0.06
CA LYS A 151 -0.17 12.71 0.60
C LYS A 151 0.27 11.74 -0.48
N HIS A 152 0.71 10.55 -0.10
CA HIS A 152 0.97 9.47 -1.05
C HIS A 152 -0.22 8.52 -1.14
N LEU A 153 -0.38 7.88 -2.30
CA LEU A 153 -1.17 6.66 -2.49
C LEU A 153 -0.24 5.46 -2.46
N SER A 154 -0.35 4.65 -1.42
CA SER A 154 0.24 3.31 -1.32
C SER A 154 -0.69 2.30 -1.96
N LEU A 155 -0.18 1.50 -2.90
CA LEU A 155 -0.94 0.43 -3.56
C LEU A 155 -0.17 -0.89 -3.47
N GLN A 156 -0.81 -1.90 -2.93
CA GLN A 156 -0.31 -3.26 -2.97
C GLN A 156 -0.70 -3.91 -4.29
N VAL A 157 0.32 -4.33 -5.04
CA VAL A 157 0.19 -4.88 -6.38
C VAL A 157 0.12 -6.40 -6.25
N GLN A 158 -1.03 -6.97 -6.59
CA GLN A 158 -1.21 -8.41 -6.78
C GLN A 158 -1.27 -8.76 -8.27
N THR A 159 -1.45 -10.05 -8.57
CA THR A 159 -1.63 -10.61 -9.94
C THR A 159 -2.58 -9.78 -10.80
N ASP A 160 -3.72 -9.42 -10.23
CA ASP A 160 -4.80 -8.67 -10.89
C ASP A 160 -4.46 -7.21 -11.18
N LEU A 161 -3.26 -6.75 -10.88
CA LEU A 161 -2.78 -5.41 -11.20
C LEU A 161 -1.50 -5.44 -12.03
N ALA A 162 -1.00 -6.64 -12.38
CA ALA A 162 0.23 -6.78 -13.15
C ALA A 162 0.16 -6.12 -14.54
N HIS A 163 -1.06 -5.98 -15.07
CA HIS A 163 -1.30 -5.35 -16.36
C HIS A 163 -1.24 -3.82 -16.34
N LEU A 164 -1.18 -3.17 -15.16
CA LEU A 164 -1.19 -1.70 -15.07
C LEU A 164 -0.07 -1.08 -15.90
N GLY A 165 1.12 -1.68 -15.86
CA GLY A 165 2.30 -1.21 -16.58
C GLY A 165 2.36 -1.62 -18.06
N CYS A 166 1.61 -2.64 -18.49
CA CYS A 166 1.80 -3.27 -19.81
C CYS A 166 0.57 -3.25 -20.74
N ASP A 167 -0.66 -3.13 -20.22
CA ASP A 167 -1.87 -3.11 -21.05
C ASP A 167 -2.09 -1.73 -21.69
N GLN A 168 -2.42 -1.72 -22.98
CA GLN A 168 -2.80 -0.53 -23.72
C GLN A 168 -4.06 0.12 -23.13
N LEU A 169 -5.00 -0.67 -22.62
CA LEU A 169 -6.24 -0.18 -22.01
C LEU A 169 -6.00 0.51 -20.66
N SER A 170 -4.85 0.25 -20.02
CA SER A 170 -4.37 1.01 -18.85
C SER A 170 -3.67 2.32 -19.25
N GLY A 171 -3.54 2.62 -20.54
CA GLY A 171 -2.85 3.81 -21.07
C GLY A 171 -3.24 5.12 -20.38
N PRO A 172 -4.53 5.49 -20.32
CA PRO A 172 -4.97 6.72 -19.65
C PRO A 172 -4.59 6.78 -18.16
N PHE A 173 -4.68 5.65 -17.45
CA PHE A 173 -4.28 5.57 -16.05
C PHE A 173 -2.76 5.70 -15.90
N ARG A 174 -1.96 5.09 -16.79
CA ARG A 174 -0.50 5.28 -16.78
C ARG A 174 -0.07 6.73 -17.03
N GLU A 175 -0.74 7.45 -17.95
CA GLU A 175 -0.46 8.89 -18.12
C GLU A 175 -0.76 9.70 -16.84
N LEU A 176 -1.80 9.30 -16.10
CA LEU A 176 -2.06 9.86 -14.78
C LEU A 176 -0.96 9.51 -13.79
N LEU A 177 -0.48 8.26 -13.75
CA LEU A 177 0.64 7.86 -12.89
C LEU A 177 1.87 8.72 -13.17
N ARG A 178 2.27 8.91 -14.44
CA ARG A 178 3.39 9.82 -14.79
C ARG A 178 3.15 11.26 -14.37
N THR A 179 1.91 11.73 -14.44
CA THR A 179 1.58 13.09 -13.96
C THR A 179 1.76 13.19 -12.44
N TYR A 180 1.40 12.14 -11.70
CA TYR A 180 1.40 12.10 -10.24
C TYR A 180 2.49 11.17 -9.66
N HIS A 181 3.59 10.99 -10.37
CA HIS A 181 4.63 9.99 -10.09
C HIS A 181 5.26 10.14 -8.68
N GLU A 182 5.36 11.38 -8.19
CA GLU A 182 5.84 11.71 -6.84
C GLU A 182 4.91 11.20 -5.72
N TYR A 183 3.65 10.89 -6.02
CA TYR A 183 2.63 10.54 -5.03
C TYR A 183 2.27 9.06 -5.01
N PHE A 184 2.71 8.27 -5.99
CA PHE A 184 2.30 6.88 -6.13
C PHE A 184 3.38 5.93 -5.64
N LEU A 185 3.02 5.05 -4.70
CA LEU A 185 3.91 4.08 -4.06
C LEU A 185 3.39 2.65 -4.33
N PRO A 186 3.65 2.07 -5.52
CA PRO A 186 3.35 0.69 -5.80
C PRO A 186 4.28 -0.22 -4.99
N GLN A 187 3.71 -1.26 -4.40
CA GLN A 187 4.45 -2.24 -3.60
C GLN A 187 4.12 -3.64 -4.07
N ASN A 188 5.12 -4.50 -4.14
CA ASN A 188 4.90 -5.93 -4.34
C ASN A 188 4.30 -6.52 -3.06
N GLU A 189 3.02 -6.90 -3.10
CA GLU A 189 2.45 -7.71 -2.03
C GLU A 189 3.09 -9.10 -2.10
N CYS A 190 4.02 -9.39 -1.19
CA CYS A 190 4.84 -10.60 -1.28
C CYS A 190 4.03 -11.81 -0.82
N ILE A 191 2.98 -12.13 -1.58
CA ILE A 191 2.04 -13.24 -1.40
C ILE A 191 2.01 -14.13 -2.66
N PRO A 192 2.00 -15.47 -2.52
CA PRO A 192 2.01 -16.41 -3.64
C PRO A 192 0.63 -16.47 -4.33
N PRO A 193 0.52 -17.11 -5.51
CA PRO A 193 1.58 -17.76 -6.29
C PRO A 193 2.41 -16.80 -7.16
N SER A 194 2.13 -15.50 -7.12
CA SER A 194 2.53 -14.57 -8.19
C SER A 194 3.60 -13.55 -7.80
N TYR A 195 4.44 -13.81 -6.79
CA TYR A 195 5.49 -12.86 -6.35
C TYR A 195 6.27 -12.21 -7.46
N TYR A 196 6.89 -13.01 -8.34
CA TYR A 196 7.75 -12.43 -9.37
C TYR A 196 6.95 -11.62 -10.39
N LEU A 197 5.68 -11.97 -10.61
CA LEU A 197 4.79 -11.20 -11.48
C LEU A 197 4.44 -9.86 -10.83
N ALA A 198 4.00 -9.86 -9.57
CA ALA A 198 3.68 -8.67 -8.80
C ALA A 198 4.91 -7.76 -8.62
N GLN A 199 6.06 -8.34 -8.30
CA GLN A 199 7.35 -7.65 -8.24
C GLN A 199 7.70 -6.98 -9.56
N THR A 200 7.63 -7.74 -10.67
CA THR A 200 7.95 -7.21 -12.00
C THR A 200 7.00 -6.07 -12.37
N ALA A 201 5.74 -6.14 -11.97
CA ALA A 201 4.77 -5.08 -12.19
C ALA A 201 5.08 -3.82 -11.39
N ALA A 202 5.26 -3.92 -10.07
CA ALA A 202 5.57 -2.77 -9.21
C ALA A 202 6.93 -2.13 -9.59
N TRP A 203 7.96 -2.97 -9.76
CA TRP A 203 9.29 -2.51 -10.16
C TRP A 203 9.30 -1.94 -11.59
N GLY A 204 8.53 -2.53 -12.51
CA GLY A 204 8.39 -2.08 -13.89
C GLY A 204 7.78 -0.68 -14.00
N LEU A 205 6.80 -0.35 -13.16
CA LEU A 205 6.21 1.01 -13.10
C LEU A 205 7.28 2.04 -12.72
N TRP A 206 8.14 1.72 -11.76
CA TRP A 206 9.26 2.58 -11.38
C TRP A 206 10.29 2.75 -12.50
N LEU A 207 10.73 1.65 -13.12
CA LEU A 207 11.67 1.71 -14.24
C LEU A 207 11.12 2.47 -15.45
N ALA A 208 9.80 2.46 -15.66
CA ALA A 208 9.12 3.20 -16.71
C ALA A 208 8.96 4.70 -16.40
N GLY A 209 9.23 5.13 -15.16
CA GLY A 209 9.01 6.51 -14.70
C GLY A 209 7.55 6.83 -14.39
N ASP A 210 6.72 5.81 -14.15
CA ASP A 210 5.32 5.98 -13.73
C ASP A 210 5.22 6.27 -12.20
N CYS A 211 6.29 6.05 -11.43
CA CYS A 211 6.46 6.49 -10.05
C CYS A 211 7.94 6.78 -9.71
N ASP A 212 8.19 7.60 -8.69
CA ASP A 212 9.55 7.87 -8.20
C ASP A 212 10.07 6.81 -7.23
N HIS A 213 9.15 6.12 -6.57
CA HIS A 213 9.44 5.13 -5.53
C HIS A 213 8.60 3.88 -5.76
N TRP A 214 9.16 2.73 -5.41
CA TRP A 214 8.44 1.47 -5.32
C TRP A 214 8.87 0.73 -4.06
N GLY A 215 8.10 -0.30 -3.69
CA GLY A 215 8.32 -1.04 -2.46
C GLY A 215 8.08 -2.53 -2.51
N MET A 216 8.39 -3.14 -1.37
CA MET A 216 8.12 -4.53 -1.07
C MET A 216 7.23 -4.59 0.16
N GLU A 217 6.29 -5.52 0.17
CA GLU A 217 5.52 -5.87 1.34
C GLU A 217 5.77 -7.32 1.74
N PRO A 218 6.83 -7.58 2.52
CA PRO A 218 7.08 -8.91 3.04
C PRO A 218 5.92 -9.41 3.90
N GLN A 219 5.39 -10.59 3.57
CA GLN A 219 4.37 -11.28 4.35
C GLN A 219 4.83 -12.70 4.71
N TRP A 220 4.74 -13.09 5.98
CA TRP A 220 5.02 -14.48 6.35
C TRP A 220 3.89 -15.43 5.92
N TRP A 221 2.71 -14.90 5.60
CA TRP A 221 1.59 -15.65 5.01
C TRP A 221 1.96 -16.38 3.72
N TRP A 222 2.97 -15.90 3.01
CA TRP A 222 3.54 -16.63 1.89
C TRP A 222 3.93 -18.07 2.24
N TRP A 223 4.39 -18.31 3.46
CA TRP A 223 4.76 -19.65 3.92
C TRP A 223 3.56 -20.43 4.45
N THR A 224 2.67 -19.78 5.19
CA THR A 224 1.66 -20.48 6.00
C THR A 224 0.30 -20.65 5.31
N LYS A 225 -0.07 -19.81 4.33
CA LYS A 225 -1.36 -19.93 3.63
C LYS A 225 -1.40 -21.09 2.62
N GLY A 226 -0.34 -21.91 2.54
CA GLY A 226 -0.29 -23.09 1.66
C GLY A 226 -0.21 -22.77 0.16
N GLU A 227 -0.15 -21.50 -0.20
CA GLU A 227 -0.21 -21.01 -1.59
C GLU A 227 1.18 -20.92 -2.25
N SER A 228 2.27 -20.89 -1.47
CA SER A 228 3.65 -20.99 -2.01
C SER A 228 4.04 -22.42 -2.36
N TYR A 229 3.23 -23.39 -1.93
CA TYR A 229 3.51 -24.82 -1.99
C TYR A 229 4.84 -25.21 -1.32
N PHE A 230 5.44 -24.34 -0.50
CA PHE A 230 6.72 -24.61 0.15
C PHE A 230 6.49 -25.04 1.60
N ILE A 231 6.71 -26.33 1.89
CA ILE A 231 6.50 -26.90 3.23
C ILE A 231 7.78 -26.72 4.07
N ARG A 232 8.91 -27.15 3.51
CA ARG A 232 10.25 -27.04 4.11
C ARG A 232 11.32 -27.19 3.02
N PRO A 233 12.60 -26.86 3.28
CA PRO A 233 13.66 -27.04 2.29
C PRO A 233 13.61 -28.43 1.61
N GLY A 234 13.41 -28.43 0.29
CA GLY A 234 13.33 -29.63 -0.53
C GLY A 234 11.98 -30.35 -0.56
N VAL A 235 10.93 -29.81 0.07
CA VAL A 235 9.59 -30.42 0.10
C VAL A 235 8.54 -29.41 -0.33
N PHE A 236 7.80 -29.77 -1.38
CA PHE A 236 6.74 -28.97 -1.96
C PHE A 236 5.40 -29.70 -1.88
N GLY A 237 4.32 -28.96 -1.69
CA GLY A 237 2.97 -29.50 -1.64
C GLY A 237 1.99 -28.61 -0.88
N VAL A 238 0.77 -29.11 -0.72
CA VAL A 238 -0.27 -28.48 0.10
C VAL A 238 -0.37 -29.30 1.39
N GLU A 239 0.34 -28.90 2.43
CA GLU A 239 0.06 -29.41 3.78
C GLU A 239 -1.02 -28.52 4.40
N ALA A 240 -2.01 -29.13 5.04
CA ALA A 240 -3.24 -28.44 5.41
C ALA A 240 -3.05 -27.37 6.49
N ASP A 241 -1.99 -27.43 7.30
CA ASP A 241 -1.72 -26.45 8.36
C ASP A 241 -0.24 -26.51 8.74
N LEU A 242 0.57 -25.62 8.17
CA LEU A 242 1.90 -25.36 8.73
C LEU A 242 1.71 -24.61 10.04
N ALA A 243 2.32 -25.12 11.13
CA ALA A 243 2.33 -24.41 12.40
C ALA A 243 2.88 -22.99 12.19
N THR A 244 2.10 -21.99 12.59
CA THR A 244 2.54 -20.59 12.58
C THR A 244 3.67 -20.43 13.59
N ASP A 245 4.90 -20.33 13.09
CA ASP A 245 6.11 -20.06 13.87
C ASP A 245 6.63 -18.68 13.42
N GLU A 246 6.03 -17.63 14.00
CA GLU A 246 6.25 -16.22 13.65
C GLU A 246 7.74 -15.87 13.67
N ASP A 247 8.46 -16.22 14.73
CA ASP A 247 9.92 -16.00 14.88
C ASP A 247 10.76 -16.65 13.78
N ARG A 248 10.34 -17.84 13.33
CA ARG A 248 11.02 -18.55 12.24
C ARG A 248 10.75 -17.88 10.91
N TYR A 249 9.53 -17.43 10.67
CA TYR A 249 9.14 -16.85 9.38
C TYR A 249 9.54 -15.38 9.23
N ALA A 250 9.58 -14.60 10.31
CA ALA A 250 10.05 -13.21 10.30
C ALA A 250 11.50 -13.07 9.80
N ARG A 251 12.33 -14.12 9.93
CA ARG A 251 13.68 -14.17 9.34
C ARG A 251 13.67 -14.06 7.82
N PHE A 252 12.58 -14.43 7.15
CA PHE A 252 12.43 -14.31 5.71
C PHE A 252 12.09 -12.88 5.27
N TYR A 253 11.53 -12.03 6.14
CA TYR A 253 11.36 -10.60 5.82
C TYR A 253 12.67 -9.97 5.37
N ARG A 254 13.78 -10.35 6.02
CA ARG A 254 15.10 -9.88 5.63
C ARG A 254 15.45 -10.23 4.18
N ALA A 255 15.05 -11.40 3.68
CA ALA A 255 15.35 -11.79 2.31
C ALA A 255 14.61 -10.89 1.31
N PHE A 256 13.31 -10.66 1.53
CA PHE A 256 12.50 -9.76 0.71
C PHE A 256 12.99 -8.31 0.76
N ILE A 257 13.30 -7.82 1.97
CA ILE A 257 13.81 -6.45 2.17
C ILE A 257 15.15 -6.27 1.45
N VAL A 258 16.08 -7.22 1.60
CA VAL A 258 17.38 -7.16 0.93
C VAL A 258 17.22 -7.24 -0.59
N GLU A 259 16.37 -8.12 -1.11
CA GLU A 259 16.08 -8.21 -2.54
C GLU A 259 15.54 -6.88 -3.07
N GLY A 260 14.48 -6.34 -2.46
CA GLY A 260 13.91 -5.06 -2.84
C GLY A 260 14.93 -3.92 -2.80
N ALA A 261 15.69 -3.82 -1.70
CA ALA A 261 16.72 -2.79 -1.54
C ALA A 261 17.83 -2.89 -2.61
N LEU A 262 18.25 -4.10 -2.99
CA LEU A 262 19.21 -4.32 -4.08
C LEU A 262 18.65 -3.91 -5.44
N MET A 263 17.33 -4.00 -5.62
CA MET A 263 16.61 -3.57 -6.82
C MET A 263 16.16 -2.10 -6.79
N GLY A 264 16.48 -1.36 -5.73
CA GLY A 264 16.19 0.07 -5.59
C GLY A 264 14.89 0.43 -4.88
N ALA A 265 14.22 -0.52 -4.24
CA ALA A 265 13.03 -0.24 -3.42
C ALA A 265 13.37 0.74 -2.29
N THR A 266 12.44 1.64 -1.99
CA THR A 266 12.56 2.66 -0.94
C THR A 266 11.36 2.68 0.01
N VAL A 267 10.39 1.81 -0.21
CA VAL A 267 9.21 1.63 0.64
C VAL A 267 9.14 0.16 1.06
N PHE A 268 8.91 -0.10 2.34
CA PHE A 268 8.80 -1.45 2.89
C PHE A 268 7.60 -1.53 3.82
N SER A 269 6.62 -2.38 3.51
CA SER A 269 5.43 -2.61 4.33
C SER A 269 5.52 -3.96 5.04
N ILE A 270 5.45 -4.00 6.36
CA ILE A 270 5.61 -5.24 7.12
C ILE A 270 4.25 -5.70 7.62
N GLU A 271 3.81 -6.85 7.11
CA GLU A 271 2.53 -7.47 7.44
C GLU A 271 2.73 -8.95 7.76
N PRO A 272 2.04 -9.51 8.75
CA PRO A 272 0.96 -8.95 9.58
C PRO A 272 1.44 -8.21 10.86
N PRO A 273 0.58 -7.43 11.53
CA PRO A 273 0.94 -6.50 12.63
C PRO A 273 1.48 -7.14 13.91
N GLN A 274 1.54 -8.48 13.98
CA GLN A 274 2.02 -9.21 15.15
C GLN A 274 3.54 -9.09 15.35
N ASP A 275 4.28 -8.65 14.32
CA ASP A 275 5.75 -8.58 14.27
C ASP A 275 6.35 -7.17 14.52
#